data_AF-A0A1V5J1C7-F1
#
_entry.id   AF-A0A1V5J1C7-F1
#
_cell.length_a   1.000
_cell.length_b   1.000
_cell.length_c   1.000
_cell.angle_alpha   90.00
_cell.angle_beta   90.00
_cell.angle_gamma   90.00
#
_symmetry.space_group_name_H-M   'P 1'
#
loop_
_entity.id
_entity.type
_entity.pdbx_description
1 polymer ?
#
loop_
_entity_poly.entity_id
_entity_poly.type
_entity_poly.pdbx_seq_one_letter_code
_entity_poly.pdbx_strand_id
1 'polypeptide(L)'
;MQLPDTNGILITDVYKDSPADKAKLQKGDVVREINRKAITKDLSLADEISKMKVGDTVLLWIWRDGQRMYVSVKLAAYPDEEPELR
;
A
#
# COMPACT_ATOMS: atom_id res chain seq x y z
N MET A 1 -24.78 0.01 -12.66
CA MET A 1 -23.90 -1.09 -12.22
C MET A 1 -23.40 -0.75 -10.83
N GLN A 2 -23.83 -1.50 -9.81
CA GLN A 2 -23.23 -1.39 -8.47
C GLN A 2 -21.82 -1.99 -8.57
N LEU A 3 -20.80 -1.16 -8.36
CA LEU A 3 -19.42 -1.65 -8.25
C LEU A 3 -19.40 -2.58 -7.02
N PRO A 4 -19.18 -3.89 -7.18
CA PRO A 4 -19.10 -4.81 -6.05
C PRO A 4 -17.86 -4.40 -5.23
N ASP A 5 -18.09 -3.92 -4.00
CA ASP A 5 -17.06 -3.41 -3.08
C ASP A 5 -15.96 -2.59 -3.75
N THR A 6 -16.19 -1.30 -3.97
CA THR A 6 -15.17 -0.34 -4.45
C THR A 6 -14.11 -0.01 -3.39
N ASN A 7 -14.16 -0.63 -2.22
CA ASN A 7 -13.33 -0.31 -1.07
C ASN A 7 -11.91 -0.84 -1.25
N GLY A 8 -10.99 0.02 -1.68
CA GLY A 8 -9.58 -0.34 -1.84
C GLY A 8 -8.79 0.77 -2.51
N ILE A 9 -7.47 0.66 -2.47
CA ILE A 9 -6.56 1.63 -3.06
C ILE A 9 -5.79 0.94 -4.18
N LEU A 10 -5.93 1.46 -5.40
CA LEU A 10 -5.16 1.03 -6.56
C LEU A 10 -3.76 1.61 -6.48
N ILE A 11 -2.74 0.76 -6.56
CA ILE A 11 -1.36 1.17 -6.74
C ILE A 11 -1.17 1.58 -8.20
N THR A 12 -1.04 2.89 -8.43
CA THR A 12 -0.84 3.46 -9.77
C THR A 12 0.63 3.46 -10.19
N ASP A 13 1.53 3.53 -9.21
CA ASP A 13 2.97 3.55 -9.43
C ASP A 13 3.75 3.02 -8.22
N VAL A 14 4.96 2.55 -8.46
CA VAL A 14 5.89 2.07 -7.43
C VAL A 14 7.29 2.59 -7.75
N TYR A 15 7.78 3.50 -6.91
CA TYR A 15 9.12 4.05 -7.05
C TYR A 15 10.19 2.99 -6.80
N LYS A 16 11.21 2.94 -7.66
CA LYS A 16 12.36 2.07 -7.50
C LYS A 16 13.08 2.34 -6.17
N ASP A 17 13.56 1.28 -5.52
CA ASP A 17 14.27 1.32 -4.23
C ASP A 17 13.43 1.80 -3.03
N SER A 18 12.14 2.09 -3.25
CA SER A 18 11.18 2.42 -2.21
C SER A 18 10.86 1.21 -1.31
N PRO A 19 10.26 1.44 -0.12
CA PRO A 19 9.68 0.37 0.68
C PRO A 19 8.73 -0.55 -0.09
N ALA A 20 7.91 0.02 -0.98
CA ALA A 20 6.94 -0.71 -1.78
C ALA A 20 7.61 -1.63 -2.81
N ASP A 21 8.65 -1.13 -3.50
CA ASP A 21 9.45 -1.91 -4.45
C ASP A 21 10.19 -3.06 -3.75
N LYS A 22 10.84 -2.77 -2.61
CA LYS A 22 11.50 -3.78 -1.78
C LYS A 22 10.53 -4.86 -1.27
N ALA A 23 9.27 -4.48 -1.05
CA ALA A 23 8.20 -5.40 -0.68
C ALA A 23 7.54 -6.10 -1.88
N LYS A 24 8.05 -5.87 -3.11
CA LYS A 24 7.54 -6.44 -4.36
C LYS A 24 6.09 -6.07 -4.67
N LEU A 25 5.64 -4.90 -4.19
CA LEU A 25 4.41 -4.28 -4.67
C LEU A 25 4.59 -3.82 -6.11
N GLN A 26 3.51 -3.81 -6.86
CA GLN A 26 3.52 -3.53 -8.28
C GLN A 26 2.34 -2.64 -8.65
N LYS A 27 2.52 -1.89 -9.74
CA LYS A 27 1.42 -1.17 -10.39
C LYS A 27 0.32 -2.17 -10.77
N GLY A 28 -0.92 -1.82 -10.46
CA GLY A 28 -2.10 -2.67 -10.68
C GLY A 28 -2.54 -3.46 -9.45
N ASP A 29 -1.73 -3.50 -8.39
CA ASP A 29 -2.16 -4.04 -7.10
C ASP A 29 -3.30 -3.23 -6.52
N VAL A 30 -4.28 -3.91 -5.94
CA VAL A 30 -5.34 -3.25 -5.17
C VAL A 30 -5.19 -3.61 -3.70
N VAL A 31 -4.82 -2.63 -2.88
CA VAL A 31 -4.75 -2.78 -1.42
C VAL A 31 -6.16 -2.75 -0.84
N ARG A 32 -6.49 -3.74 -0.02
CA ARG A 32 -7.82 -3.94 0.56
C ARG A 32 -7.83 -3.99 2.09
N GLU A 33 -6.72 -4.41 2.72
CA GLU A 33 -6.51 -4.30 4.17
C GLU A 33 -5.14 -3.73 4.50
N ILE A 34 -5.07 -3.05 5.64
CA ILE A 34 -3.84 -2.65 6.34
C ILE A 34 -3.87 -3.21 7.77
N ASN A 35 -2.84 -3.95 8.17
CA ASN A 35 -2.73 -4.56 9.51
C ASN A 35 -4.00 -5.33 9.92
N ARG A 36 -4.59 -6.09 8.99
CA ARG A 36 -5.86 -6.85 9.15
C ARG A 36 -7.10 -5.97 9.40
N LYS A 37 -7.02 -4.67 9.13
CA LYS A 37 -8.16 -3.75 9.09
C LYS A 37 -8.52 -3.48 7.63
N ALA A 38 -9.78 -3.67 7.28
CA ALA A 38 -10.27 -3.37 5.93
C ALA A 38 -10.13 -1.87 5.65
N ILE A 39 -9.62 -1.53 4.47
CA ILE A 39 -9.63 -0.15 3.98
C ILE A 39 -11.06 0.19 3.61
N THR A 40 -11.57 1.28 4.16
CA THR A 40 -12.92 1.80 3.91
C THR A 40 -12.83 3.28 3.58
N LYS A 41 -13.96 3.92 3.28
CA LYS A 41 -14.02 5.37 3.01
C LYS A 41 -13.53 6.21 4.20
N ASP A 42 -13.70 5.72 5.42
CA ASP A 42 -13.31 6.41 6.66
C ASP A 42 -11.91 6.03 7.15
N LEU A 43 -11.30 4.97 6.57
CA LEU A 43 -9.97 4.48 6.93
C LEU A 43 -9.05 4.54 5.71
N SER A 44 -8.26 5.61 5.62
CA SER A 44 -7.23 5.75 4.58
C SER A 44 -5.95 4.98 4.96
N LEU A 45 -5.34 4.35 3.96
CA LEU A 45 -4.01 3.74 4.09
C LEU A 45 -2.96 4.77 4.53
N ALA A 46 -3.02 5.98 3.99
CA ALA A 46 -2.06 7.05 4.32
C ALA A 46 -2.17 7.47 5.79
N ASP A 47 -3.38 7.54 6.34
CA ASP A 47 -3.61 7.91 7.74
C ASP A 47 -3.12 6.83 8.71
N GLU A 48 -3.25 5.54 8.36
CA GLU A 48 -2.72 4.47 9.19
C GLU A 48 -1.18 4.42 9.11
N ILE A 49 -0.59 4.63 7.94
CA ILE A 49 0.87 4.69 7.78
C ILE A 49 1.46 5.90 8.52
N SER A 50 0.81 7.07 8.50
CA SER A 50 1.31 8.29 9.15
C SER A 50 1.38 8.18 10.68
N LYS A 51 0.60 7.27 11.27
CA LYS A 51 0.64 6.95 12.72
C LYS A 51 1.75 5.97 13.09
N MET A 52 2.37 5.31 12.11
CA MET A 52 3.44 4.33 12.31
C MET A 52 4.81 5.00 12.27
N LYS A 53 5.81 4.31 12.83
CA LYS A 53 7.19 4.81 12.89
C LYS A 53 8.03 4.23 11.77
N VAL A 54 9.09 4.94 11.42
CA VAL A 54 10.15 4.43 10.54
C VAL A 54 10.70 3.12 11.12
N GLY A 55 10.82 2.10 10.27
CA GLY A 55 11.25 0.77 10.67
C GLY A 55 10.12 -0.18 11.05
N ASP A 56 8.90 0.31 11.30
CA ASP A 56 7.73 -0.54 11.54
C ASP A 56 7.39 -1.35 10.28
N THR A 57 6.81 -2.53 10.49
CA THR A 57 6.34 -3.37 9.38
C THR A 57 4.82 -3.29 9.31
N VAL A 58 4.31 -2.95 8.14
CA VAL A 58 2.88 -2.95 7.83
C VAL A 58 2.52 -4.18 7.02
N LEU A 59 1.44 -4.86 7.40
CA LEU A 59 0.91 -6.00 6.65
C LEU A 59 -0.23 -5.53 5.75
N LEU A 60 -0.05 -5.65 4.44
CA LEU A 60 -1.06 -5.28 3.45
C LEU A 60 -1.70 -6.54 2.87
N TRP A 61 -3.03 -6.56 2.80
CA TRP A 61 -3.72 -7.48 1.89
C TRP A 61 -3.86 -6.79 0.54
N ILE A 62 -3.32 -7.41 -0.50
CA ILE A 62 -3.47 -6.98 -1.88
C ILE A 62 -4.25 -7.98 -2.71
N TRP A 63 -4.85 -7.48 -3.76
CA TRP A 63 -5.40 -8.24 -4.86
C TRP A 63 -4.55 -7.99 -6.10
N ARG A 64 -3.97 -9.06 -6.66
CA ARG A 64 -3.15 -9.06 -7.88
C ARG A 64 -3.58 -10.22 -8.75
N ASP A 65 -3.94 -9.95 -10.00
CA ASP A 65 -4.29 -10.98 -11.00
C ASP A 65 -5.34 -12.01 -10.54
N GLY A 66 -6.36 -11.55 -9.82
CA GLY A 66 -7.43 -12.43 -9.33
C GLY A 66 -7.08 -13.20 -8.04
N GLN A 67 -5.91 -12.95 -7.46
CA GLN A 67 -5.41 -13.63 -6.28
C GLN A 67 -5.27 -12.67 -5.09
N ARG A 68 -5.63 -13.19 -3.91
CA ARG A 68 -5.39 -12.53 -2.62
C ARG A 68 -3.99 -12.86 -2.13
N MET A 69 -3.20 -11.82 -1.83
CA MET A 69 -1.84 -11.95 -1.32
C MET A 69 -1.61 -11.06 -0.11
N TYR A 70 -0.79 -11.50 0.83
CA TYR A 70 -0.33 -10.67 1.94
C TYR A 70 1.10 -10.24 1.69
N VAL A 71 1.35 -8.94 1.82
CA VAL A 71 2.66 -8.33 1.60
C VAL A 71 3.05 -7.54 2.84
N SER A 72 4.21 -7.86 3.39
CA SER A 72 4.80 -7.11 4.51
C SER A 72 5.71 -6.02 3.96
N VAL A 73 5.41 -4.77 4.28
CA VAL A 73 6.20 -3.61 3.86
C VAL A 73 6.87 -3.00 5.09
N LYS A 74 8.19 -2.85 5.07
CA LYS A 74 8.91 -2.15 6.13
C LYS A 74 8.97 -0.67 5.82
N LEU A 75 8.39 0.17 6.68
CA LEU A 75 8.36 1.61 6.50
C LEU A 75 9.76 2.21 6.57
N ALA A 76 10.06 3.13 5.66
CA ALA A 76 11.26 3.94 5.66
C ALA A 76 10.87 5.41 5.86
N ALA A 77 11.83 6.24 6.27
CA ALA A 77 11.64 7.67 6.27
C ALA A 77 11.30 8.14 4.85
N TYR A 78 10.36 9.08 4.75
CA TYR A 78 10.16 9.80 3.50
C TYR A 78 11.46 10.57 3.22
N PRO A 79 12.09 10.42 2.05
CA PRO A 79 13.30 11.17 1.74
C PRO A 79 12.99 12.68 1.74
N ASP A 80 13.90 13.49 2.29
CA ASP A 80 13.73 14.96 2.32
C ASP A 80 13.74 15.58 0.90
N GLU A 81 14.25 14.84 -0.08
CA GLU A 81 14.22 15.18 -1.50
C GLU A 81 13.14 14.33 -2.20
N GLU A 82 12.22 14.99 -2.92
CA GLU A 82 11.22 14.29 -3.74
C GLU A 82 11.96 13.34 -4.70
N PRO A 83 11.60 12.03 -4.72
CA PRO A 83 12.24 11.12 -5.65
C PRO A 83 11.93 11.60 -7.07
N GLU A 84 12.97 11.98 -7.82
CA GLU A 84 12.81 12.35 -9.22
C GLU A 84 12.05 11.24 -9.95
N LEU A 85 10.87 11.59 -10.48
CA LEU A 85 10.10 10.74 -11.38
C LEU A 85 10.95 10.50 -12.64
N ARG A 86 11.71 9.41 -12.66
CA ARG A 86 12.47 8.96 -13.83
C ARG A 86 11.67 7.97 -14.68
#